data_AF-A0A241WTZ6-F1
#
_entry.id   AF-A0A241WTZ6-F1
#
_cell.length_a   1.000
_cell.length_b   1.000
_cell.length_c   1.000
_cell.angle_alpha   90.00
_cell.angle_beta   90.00
_cell.angle_gamma   90.00
#
_symmetry.space_group_name_H-M   'P 1'
#
loop_
_entity.id
_entity.type
_entity.pdbx_description
1 polymer ?
#
loop_
_entity_poly.entity_id
_entity_poly.type
_entity_poly.pdbx_seq_one_letter_code
_entity_poly.pdbx_strand_id
1 'polypeptide(L)'
;MIANWSCSWVHGARFRILLKNENAGEFGHHITGIFLFDLPVSILIALVFHQVIRDEMIENSPWFLKKRFVIFQNLDWFGYFKNHYLMVIISIFFGIFTHVIWDSFTHQIGFFVQKLVVLQDTISIADFDIPLYKIFQHLSSSLGLIIIFIYFFKFRPYTSSQENQTNSERKIQWLYWGAILVLLGCLFSLWSILNSDLKFSLVHVLVAAIACSFWSILIVSLFYKIMKNRKIINTK
;
A
#
# COMPACT_ATOMS: atom_id res chain seq x y z
N MET A 1 9.48 -13.54 3.14
CA MET A 1 8.00 -13.56 3.07
C MET A 1 7.46 -12.40 2.26
N ILE A 2 8.10 -11.22 2.22
CA ILE A 2 7.76 -10.14 1.27
C ILE A 2 8.25 -10.39 -0.17
N ALA A 3 9.24 -11.28 -0.35
CA ALA A 3 9.55 -11.91 -1.64
C ALA A 3 8.34 -12.58 -2.34
N ASN A 4 7.32 -13.00 -1.57
CA ASN A 4 6.07 -13.54 -2.09
C ASN A 4 4.99 -12.46 -2.35
N TRP A 5 5.24 -11.19 -2.02
CA TRP A 5 4.23 -10.13 -2.08
C TRP A 5 4.10 -9.54 -3.48
N SER A 6 5.16 -9.63 -4.28
CA SER A 6 5.11 -9.40 -5.74
C SER A 6 4.36 -10.52 -6.49
N CYS A 7 4.06 -11.65 -5.81
CA CYS A 7 3.51 -12.85 -6.42
C CYS A 7 1.98 -12.82 -6.60
N SER A 8 1.25 -12.04 -5.81
CA SER A 8 -0.23 -12.10 -5.82
C SER A 8 -0.91 -11.03 -6.68
N TRP A 9 -0.20 -9.97 -7.08
CA TRP A 9 -0.80 -8.79 -7.69
C TRP A 9 -0.97 -8.84 -9.22
N VAL A 10 -0.37 -9.82 -9.89
CA VAL A 10 -0.28 -9.84 -11.35
C VAL A 10 -0.56 -11.23 -11.90
N HIS A 11 -1.68 -11.87 -11.53
CA HIS A 11 -2.10 -13.10 -12.20
C HIS A 11 -2.62 -12.86 -13.64
N GLY A 12 -2.74 -11.60 -14.10
CA GLY A 12 -3.12 -11.26 -15.47
C GLY A 12 -1.96 -10.94 -16.43
N ALA A 13 -0.93 -10.21 -15.99
CA ALA A 13 0.18 -9.78 -16.86
C ALA A 13 1.48 -10.61 -16.72
N ARG A 14 1.46 -11.65 -15.87
CA ARG A 14 2.55 -12.62 -15.71
C ARG A 14 2.59 -13.69 -16.82
N PHE A 15 1.60 -13.74 -17.72
CA PHE A 15 1.26 -14.98 -18.43
C PHE A 15 2.21 -15.44 -19.56
N ARG A 16 3.13 -14.62 -20.08
CA ARG A 16 3.90 -15.01 -21.30
C ARG A 16 5.41 -15.11 -21.13
N ILE A 17 6.01 -14.50 -20.11
CA ILE A 17 7.45 -14.62 -19.84
C ILE A 17 7.73 -15.71 -18.77
N LEU A 18 6.74 -16.05 -17.95
CA LEU A 18 6.86 -16.99 -16.82
C LEU A 18 6.68 -18.49 -17.16
N LEU A 19 6.51 -18.87 -18.42
CA LEU A 19 6.41 -20.30 -18.79
C LEU A 19 7.76 -21.04 -18.85
N LYS A 20 8.88 -20.39 -18.49
CA LYS A 20 10.22 -21.02 -18.62
C LYS A 20 11.08 -21.08 -17.36
N ASN A 21 10.65 -20.59 -16.20
CA ASN A 21 11.50 -20.73 -15.01
C ASN A 21 10.69 -20.92 -13.73
N GLU A 22 10.86 -22.09 -13.11
CA GLU A 22 10.19 -22.57 -11.90
C GLU A 22 10.66 -21.86 -10.61
N ASN A 23 11.45 -20.78 -10.72
CA ASN A 23 12.07 -20.07 -9.58
C ASN A 23 11.56 -18.63 -9.43
N ALA A 24 10.24 -18.43 -9.46
CA ALA A 24 9.61 -17.10 -9.46
C ALA A 24 9.74 -16.30 -8.14
N GLY A 25 10.23 -16.92 -7.05
CA GLY A 25 10.46 -16.27 -5.75
C GLY A 25 11.77 -15.48 -5.67
N GLU A 26 12.75 -15.75 -6.54
CA GLU A 26 14.10 -15.16 -6.46
C GLU A 26 14.25 -13.88 -7.32
N PHE A 27 13.36 -13.67 -8.29
CA PHE A 27 13.48 -12.53 -9.22
C PHE A 27 13.24 -11.15 -8.59
N GLY A 28 12.42 -11.06 -7.55
CA GLY A 28 12.20 -9.80 -6.82
C GLY A 28 13.44 -9.31 -6.03
N HIS A 29 14.40 -10.20 -5.78
CA HIS A 29 15.66 -9.86 -5.12
C HIS A 29 16.84 -9.80 -6.10
N HIS A 30 16.63 -10.11 -7.37
CA HIS A 30 17.61 -9.83 -8.40
C HIS A 30 17.56 -8.36 -8.80
N ILE A 31 18.74 -7.77 -8.99
CA ILE A 31 18.91 -6.39 -9.47
C ILE A 31 18.04 -6.14 -10.72
N THR A 32 17.90 -7.12 -11.59
CA THR A 32 17.04 -7.01 -12.79
C THR A 32 15.55 -6.87 -12.47
N GLY A 33 15.01 -7.55 -11.46
CA GLY A 33 13.62 -7.41 -11.05
C GLY A 33 13.31 -6.04 -10.46
N ILE A 34 14.24 -5.51 -9.66
CA ILE A 34 14.15 -4.16 -9.09
C ILE A 34 14.01 -3.10 -10.21
N PHE A 35 14.84 -3.18 -11.25
CA PHE A 35 14.83 -2.20 -12.32
C PHE A 35 13.67 -2.38 -13.31
N LEU A 36 13.32 -3.62 -13.67
CA LEU A 36 12.33 -3.90 -14.72
C LEU A 36 10.89 -3.96 -14.21
N PHE A 37 10.69 -4.24 -12.92
CA PHE A 37 9.36 -4.42 -12.34
C PHE A 37 9.09 -3.39 -11.24
N ASP A 38 9.93 -3.32 -10.21
CA ASP A 38 9.63 -2.48 -9.03
C ASP A 38 9.62 -1.00 -9.38
N LEU A 39 10.56 -0.52 -10.19
CA LEU A 39 10.61 0.87 -10.60
C LEU A 39 9.39 1.31 -11.43
N PRO A 40 9.02 0.64 -12.55
CA PRO A 40 7.81 0.99 -13.31
C PRO A 40 6.53 0.90 -12.47
N VAL A 41 6.39 -0.14 -11.64
CA VAL A 41 5.22 -0.33 -10.79
C VAL A 41 5.13 0.75 -9.73
N SER A 42 6.25 1.13 -9.10
CA SER A 42 6.29 2.20 -8.08
C SER A 42 5.88 3.55 -8.68
N ILE A 43 6.37 3.87 -9.89
CA ILE A 43 5.97 5.09 -10.60
C ILE A 43 4.48 5.06 -10.94
N LEU A 44 3.97 3.92 -11.43
CA LEU A 44 2.56 3.76 -11.76
C LEU A 44 1.66 3.93 -10.53
N ILE A 45 2.00 3.29 -9.41
CA ILE A 45 1.25 3.42 -8.16
C ILE A 45 1.30 4.85 -7.65
N ALA A 46 2.47 5.52 -7.72
CA ALA A 46 2.58 6.92 -7.34
C ALA A 46 1.69 7.83 -8.21
N LEU A 47 1.70 7.63 -9.53
CA LEU A 47 0.82 8.36 -10.45
C LEU A 47 -0.65 8.14 -10.12
N VAL A 48 -1.07 6.88 -9.96
CA VAL A 48 -2.45 6.51 -9.60
C VAL A 48 -2.86 7.15 -8.28
N PHE A 49 -2.01 7.07 -7.26
CA PHE A 49 -2.28 7.66 -5.95
C PHE A 49 -2.43 9.18 -6.04
N HIS A 50 -1.43 9.87 -6.60
CA HIS A 50 -1.40 11.33 -6.63
C HIS A 50 -2.43 11.94 -7.57
N GLN A 51 -2.75 11.28 -8.68
CA GLN A 51 -3.72 11.79 -9.65
C GLN A 51 -5.15 11.40 -9.32
N VAL A 52 -5.41 10.20 -8.80
CA VAL A 52 -6.79 9.68 -8.65
C VAL A 52 -7.22 9.60 -7.19
N ILE A 53 -6.40 8.97 -6.34
CA ILE A 53 -6.83 8.58 -4.99
C ILE A 53 -6.72 9.74 -3.99
N ARG A 54 -5.59 10.45 -3.97
CA ARG A 54 -5.20 11.39 -2.92
C ARG A 54 -6.29 12.42 -2.64
N ASP A 55 -6.69 13.18 -3.65
CA ASP A 55 -7.56 14.33 -3.45
C ASP A 55 -8.98 13.88 -3.05
N GLU A 56 -9.51 12.86 -3.71
CA GLU A 56 -10.81 12.25 -3.38
C GLU A 56 -10.84 11.63 -1.98
N MET A 57 -9.78 10.93 -1.59
CA MET A 57 -9.66 10.32 -0.27
C MET A 57 -9.57 11.38 0.84
N ILE A 58 -8.79 12.46 0.64
CA ILE A 58 -8.68 13.54 1.63
C ILE A 58 -10.01 14.29 1.74
N GLU A 59 -10.67 14.59 0.61
CA GLU A 59 -11.94 15.34 0.59
C GLU A 59 -13.07 14.60 1.32
N ASN A 60 -13.13 13.27 1.15
CA ASN A 60 -14.11 12.38 1.78
C ASN A 60 -13.60 11.75 3.09
N SER A 61 -12.47 12.20 3.64
CA SER A 61 -11.99 11.70 4.93
C SER A 61 -12.73 12.34 6.11
N PRO A 62 -12.86 11.65 7.26
CA PRO A 62 -13.33 12.23 8.50
C PRO A 62 -12.61 13.54 8.85
N TRP A 63 -13.32 14.46 9.50
CA TRP A 63 -12.81 15.82 9.78
C TRP A 63 -11.43 15.82 10.45
N PHE A 64 -11.18 14.84 11.33
CA PHE A 64 -9.92 14.74 12.07
C PHE A 64 -8.71 14.43 11.17
N LEU A 65 -8.92 13.69 10.07
CA LEU A 65 -7.92 13.40 9.04
C LEU A 65 -7.85 14.55 8.05
N LYS A 66 -9.01 14.99 7.56
CA LYS A 66 -9.13 16.05 6.54
C LYS A 66 -8.38 17.31 6.94
N LYS A 67 -8.58 17.80 8.17
CA LYS A 67 -7.92 19.01 8.66
C LYS A 67 -6.38 18.93 8.70
N ARG A 68 -5.80 17.74 8.76
CA ARG A 68 -4.35 17.55 8.79
C ARG A 68 -3.77 17.36 7.38
N PHE A 69 -4.52 16.74 6.49
CA PHE A 69 -4.05 16.39 5.15
C PHE A 69 -4.50 17.34 4.03
N VAL A 70 -5.43 18.26 4.30
CA VAL A 70 -5.95 19.21 3.30
C VAL A 70 -4.84 20.02 2.61
N ILE A 71 -3.73 20.30 3.33
CA ILE A 71 -2.56 21.01 2.79
C ILE A 71 -1.88 20.30 1.62
N PHE A 72 -2.11 18.99 1.47
CA PHE A 72 -1.54 18.17 0.40
C PHE A 72 -2.50 17.98 -0.79
N GLN A 73 -3.71 18.55 -0.72
CA GLN A 73 -4.64 18.54 -1.85
C GLN A 73 -4.14 19.45 -2.97
N ASN A 74 -4.49 19.12 -4.22
CA ASN A 74 -4.20 19.90 -5.42
C ASN A 74 -2.71 20.14 -5.70
N LEU A 75 -1.80 19.40 -5.04
CA LEU A 75 -0.39 19.42 -5.40
C LEU A 75 -0.22 18.82 -6.80
N ASP A 76 0.36 19.60 -7.72
CA ASP A 76 0.69 19.17 -9.09
C ASP A 76 1.89 18.21 -9.09
N TRP A 77 1.61 16.96 -8.69
CA TRP A 77 2.62 15.91 -8.65
C TRP A 77 3.14 15.56 -10.04
N PHE A 78 2.31 15.68 -11.08
CA PHE A 78 2.73 15.37 -12.45
C PHE A 78 3.71 16.41 -12.99
N GLY A 79 3.46 17.70 -12.73
CA GLY A 79 4.43 18.77 -12.98
C GLY A 79 5.72 18.59 -12.19
N TYR A 80 5.62 18.23 -10.90
CA TYR A 80 6.79 17.92 -10.07
C TYR A 80 7.60 16.76 -10.66
N PHE A 81 6.96 15.65 -11.02
CA PHE A 81 7.60 14.48 -11.61
C PHE A 81 8.34 14.83 -12.91
N LYS A 82 7.74 15.61 -13.80
CA LYS A 82 8.39 16.06 -15.03
C LYS A 82 9.65 16.87 -14.76
N ASN A 83 9.58 17.80 -13.80
CA ASN A 83 10.68 18.71 -13.49
C ASN A 83 11.78 18.04 -12.63
N HIS A 84 11.44 16.98 -11.88
CA HIS A 84 12.31 16.37 -10.85
C HIS A 84 12.38 14.84 -10.96
N TYR A 85 12.26 14.28 -12.18
CA TYR A 85 12.17 12.82 -12.38
C TYR A 85 13.35 12.06 -11.75
N LEU A 86 14.57 12.61 -11.81
CA LEU A 86 15.75 12.02 -11.15
C LEU A 86 15.58 11.90 -9.63
N MET A 87 15.06 12.94 -8.97
CA MET A 87 14.83 12.91 -7.52
C MET A 87 13.78 11.87 -7.14
N VAL A 88 12.72 11.73 -7.95
CA VAL A 88 11.69 10.71 -7.75
C VAL A 88 12.27 9.31 -7.92
N ILE A 89 13.05 9.08 -8.99
CA ILE A 89 13.69 7.79 -9.25
C ILE A 89 14.66 7.43 -8.11
N ILE A 90 15.52 8.37 -7.68
CA ILE A 90 16.45 8.15 -6.56
C ILE A 90 15.68 7.84 -5.27
N SER A 91 14.58 8.52 -5.02
CA SER A 91 13.74 8.28 -3.83
C SER A 91 13.08 6.90 -3.86
N ILE A 92 12.61 6.46 -5.04
CA ILE A 92 12.09 5.10 -5.24
C ILE A 92 13.18 4.06 -4.97
N PHE A 93 14.36 4.24 -5.56
CA PHE A 93 15.49 3.33 -5.32
C PHE A 93 15.87 3.29 -3.84
N PHE A 94 15.95 4.44 -3.18
CA PHE A 94 16.24 4.50 -1.75
C PHE A 94 15.19 3.71 -0.95
N GLY A 95 13.90 3.85 -1.28
CA GLY A 95 12.82 3.05 -0.70
C GLY A 95 13.00 1.55 -0.94
N ILE A 96 13.30 1.13 -2.17
CA ILE A 96 13.50 -0.30 -2.51
C ILE A 96 14.72 -0.86 -1.77
N PHE A 97 15.85 -0.15 -1.76
CA PHE A 97 17.07 -0.63 -1.09
C PHE A 97 16.88 -0.74 0.42
N THR A 98 16.29 0.27 1.06
CA THR A 98 15.99 0.22 2.49
C THR A 98 15.04 -0.92 2.82
N HIS A 99 14.03 -1.16 1.98
CA HIS A 99 13.12 -2.29 2.13
C HIS A 99 13.82 -3.65 2.01
N VAL A 100 14.62 -3.88 0.96
CA VAL A 100 15.36 -5.13 0.73
C VAL A 100 16.37 -5.40 1.86
N ILE A 101 17.06 -4.36 2.32
CA ILE A 101 17.97 -4.46 3.47
C ILE A 101 17.17 -4.86 4.72
N TRP A 102 16.04 -4.21 4.98
CA TRP A 102 15.22 -4.52 6.15
C TRP A 102 14.64 -5.94 6.14
N ASP A 103 14.20 -6.42 4.97
CA ASP A 103 13.74 -7.79 4.75
C ASP A 103 14.81 -8.83 5.07
N SER A 104 16.08 -8.51 4.80
CA SER A 104 17.18 -9.44 5.06
C SER A 104 17.47 -9.67 6.55
N PHE A 105 16.91 -8.85 7.45
CA PHE A 105 16.92 -9.05 8.91
C PHE A 105 15.71 -9.81 9.46
N THR A 106 14.62 -9.91 8.69
CA THR A 106 13.31 -10.40 9.19
C THR A 106 12.87 -11.70 8.51
N HIS A 107 13.68 -12.24 7.61
CA HIS A 107 13.36 -13.47 6.91
C HIS A 107 14.37 -14.57 7.22
N GLN A 108 13.87 -15.79 7.39
CA GLN A 108 14.68 -16.97 7.72
C GLN A 108 15.83 -17.20 6.73
N ILE A 109 15.58 -16.92 5.45
CA ILE A 109 16.57 -17.01 4.37
C ILE A 109 17.29 -15.67 4.10
N GLY A 110 17.06 -14.65 4.93
CA GLY A 110 17.66 -13.34 4.78
C GLY A 110 19.15 -13.37 5.08
N PHE A 111 19.93 -12.59 4.34
CA PHE A 111 21.39 -12.55 4.44
C PHE A 111 21.88 -12.33 5.89
N PHE A 112 21.31 -11.35 6.61
CA PHE A 112 21.73 -11.07 7.98
C PHE A 112 21.24 -12.11 8.97
N VAL A 113 20.05 -12.69 8.79
CA VAL A 113 19.58 -13.80 9.64
C VAL A 113 20.49 -15.00 9.50
N GLN A 114 20.94 -15.35 8.28
CA GLN A 114 21.86 -16.46 8.07
C GLN A 114 23.27 -16.20 8.63
N LYS A 115 23.75 -14.95 8.63
CA LYS A 115 25.09 -14.59 9.10
C LYS A 115 25.17 -14.30 10.59
N LEU A 116 24.12 -13.75 11.18
CA LEU A 116 24.02 -13.43 12.61
C LEU A 116 23.21 -14.53 13.29
N VAL A 117 23.89 -15.54 13.83
CA VAL A 117 23.27 -16.71 14.48
C VAL A 117 22.29 -16.30 15.58
N VAL A 118 22.58 -15.20 16.30
CA VAL A 118 21.71 -14.63 17.34
C VAL A 118 20.29 -14.33 16.82
N LEU A 119 20.10 -14.00 15.54
CA LEU A 119 18.75 -13.76 14.99
C LEU A 119 17.94 -15.06 14.78
N GLN A 120 18.63 -16.20 14.71
CA GLN A 120 18.01 -17.53 14.59
C GLN A 120 17.70 -18.14 15.96
N ASP A 121 18.32 -17.64 17.04
CA ASP A 121 18.04 -18.10 18.40
C ASP A 121 16.55 -17.93 18.72
N THR A 122 16.02 -18.93 19.42
CA THR A 122 14.62 -18.99 19.80
C THR A 122 14.47 -18.56 21.25
N ILE A 123 13.45 -17.75 21.51
CA ILE A 123 12.99 -17.50 22.87
C ILE A 123 11.72 -18.32 23.06
N SER A 124 11.73 -19.17 24.08
CA SER A 124 10.55 -19.92 24.51
C SER A 124 9.62 -18.98 25.27
N ILE A 125 8.45 -18.70 24.68
CA ILE A 125 7.39 -17.91 25.31
C ILE A 125 6.21 -18.85 25.53
N ALA A 126 5.95 -19.21 26.79
CA ALA A 126 5.03 -20.28 27.17
C ALA A 126 5.41 -21.60 26.46
N ASP A 127 4.52 -22.15 25.64
CA ASP A 127 4.71 -23.42 24.91
C ASP A 127 5.23 -23.22 23.47
N PHE A 128 5.58 -21.99 23.07
CA PHE A 128 6.01 -21.69 21.71
C PHE A 128 7.46 -21.21 21.66
N ASP A 129 8.27 -21.87 20.84
CA ASP A 129 9.61 -21.41 20.48
C ASP A 129 9.52 -20.44 19.29
N ILE A 130 9.81 -19.17 19.54
CA ILE A 130 9.72 -18.13 18.52
C ILE A 130 11.13 -17.62 18.20
N PRO A 131 11.59 -17.75 16.93
CA PRO A 131 12.86 -17.19 16.50
C PRO A 131 12.91 -15.67 16.64
N LEU A 132 14.06 -15.15 17.03
CA LEU A 132 14.29 -13.72 17.23
C LEU A 132 14.03 -12.88 15.98
N TYR A 133 14.33 -13.38 14.77
CA TYR A 133 14.02 -12.66 13.53
C TYR A 133 12.51 -12.40 13.34
N LYS A 134 11.64 -13.31 13.81
CA LYS A 134 10.17 -13.10 13.76
C LYS A 134 9.73 -12.04 14.77
N ILE A 135 10.32 -12.06 15.97
CA ILE A 135 10.07 -11.04 16.99
C ILE A 135 10.49 -9.67 16.44
N PHE A 136 11.67 -9.58 15.82
CA PHE A 136 12.16 -8.36 15.21
C PHE A 136 11.26 -7.87 14.07
N GLN A 137 10.72 -8.78 13.27
CA GLN A 137 9.74 -8.45 12.22
C GLN A 137 8.50 -7.76 12.79
N HIS A 138 7.92 -8.30 13.86
CA HIS A 138 6.72 -7.73 14.49
C HIS A 138 7.03 -6.43 15.25
N LEU A 139 8.14 -6.37 15.98
CA LEU A 139 8.58 -5.16 16.68
C LEU A 139 8.84 -4.00 15.72
N SER A 140 9.52 -4.28 14.61
CA SER A 140 9.76 -3.29 13.57
C SER A 140 8.45 -2.73 13.00
N SER A 141 7.48 -3.61 12.70
CA SER A 141 6.18 -3.18 12.18
C SER A 141 5.45 -2.28 13.17
N SER A 142 5.48 -2.64 14.46
CA SER A 142 4.92 -1.85 15.55
C SER A 142 5.61 -0.51 15.72
N LEU A 143 6.95 -0.47 15.66
CA LEU A 143 7.74 0.77 15.72
C LEU A 143 7.42 1.68 14.54
N GLY A 144 7.32 1.14 13.32
CA GLY A 144 6.91 1.88 12.13
C GLY A 144 5.53 2.52 12.32
N LEU A 145 4.57 1.77 12.86
CA LEU A 145 3.23 2.29 13.16
C LEU A 145 3.25 3.39 14.23
N ILE A 146 4.05 3.23 15.29
CA ILE A 146 4.23 4.25 16.34
C ILE A 146 4.83 5.53 15.75
N ILE A 147 5.85 5.42 14.88
CA ILE A 147 6.45 6.57 14.20
C ILE A 147 5.40 7.30 13.37
N ILE A 148 4.61 6.58 12.57
CA ILE A 148 3.51 7.17 11.77
C ILE A 148 2.52 7.88 12.70
N PHE A 149 2.15 7.27 13.82
CA PHE A 149 1.23 7.86 14.79
C PHE A 149 1.80 9.17 15.39
N ILE A 150 3.08 9.16 15.82
CA ILE A 150 3.75 10.35 16.35
C ILE A 150 3.74 11.48 15.31
N TYR A 151 4.14 11.19 14.06
CA TYR A 151 4.13 12.20 12.99
C TYR A 151 2.72 12.71 12.69
N PHE A 152 1.72 11.82 12.68
CA PHE A 152 0.33 12.20 12.49
C PHE A 152 -0.16 13.23 13.53
N PHE A 153 0.18 13.04 14.82
CA PHE A 153 -0.19 14.01 15.86
C PHE A 153 0.66 15.28 15.83
N LYS A 154 1.93 15.18 15.39
CA LYS A 154 2.83 16.32 15.22
C LYS A 154 2.39 17.29 14.13
N PHE A 155 1.75 16.81 13.06
CA PHE A 155 1.18 17.68 12.02
C PHE A 155 0.05 18.53 12.61
N ARG A 156 0.28 19.83 12.74
CA ARG A 156 -0.75 20.75 13.26
C ARG A 156 -1.98 20.71 12.35
N PRO A 157 -3.20 20.60 12.91
CA PRO A 157 -4.42 20.79 12.15
C PRO A 157 -4.36 22.14 11.44
N TYR A 158 -4.63 22.15 10.13
CA TYR A 158 -4.89 23.39 9.44
C TYR A 158 -6.20 23.96 10.00
N THR A 159 -6.15 25.19 10.50
CA THR A 159 -7.32 25.94 10.96
C THR A 159 -8.17 26.33 9.77
N SER A 160 -8.93 25.37 9.23
CA SER A 160 -10.07 25.67 8.38
C SER A 160 -11.30 25.76 9.25
N SER A 161 -12.16 26.74 8.98
CA SER A 161 -13.52 26.95 9.51
C SER A 161 -14.52 25.80 9.24
N GLN A 162 -14.03 24.58 8.96
CA GLN A 162 -14.82 23.37 8.67
C GLN A 162 -15.33 22.65 9.92
N GLU A 163 -15.58 23.36 11.02
CA GLU A 163 -16.19 22.74 12.20
C GLU A 163 -17.66 22.33 11.94
N ASN A 164 -18.31 22.99 10.97
CA ASN A 164 -19.69 22.71 10.58
C ASN A 164 -19.76 21.99 9.22
N GLN A 165 -19.51 20.67 9.21
CA GLN A 165 -19.87 19.85 8.05
C GLN A 165 -21.38 19.89 7.82
N THR A 166 -21.79 20.13 6.59
CA THR A 166 -23.20 20.07 6.21
C THR A 166 -23.71 18.63 6.21
N ASN A 167 -25.01 18.44 6.42
CA ASN A 167 -25.64 17.12 6.34
C ASN A 167 -25.41 16.44 4.96
N SER A 168 -25.30 17.22 3.89
CA SER A 168 -25.00 16.74 2.54
C SER A 168 -23.56 16.24 2.41
N GLU A 169 -22.57 16.95 2.93
CA GLU A 169 -21.16 16.51 2.92
C GLU A 169 -20.97 15.21 3.71
N ARG A 170 -21.58 15.11 4.90
CA ARG A 170 -21.54 13.89 5.70
C ARG A 170 -22.18 12.72 4.96
N LYS A 171 -23.28 12.94 4.24
CA LYS A 171 -23.92 11.91 3.41
C LYS A 171 -22.99 11.43 2.29
N ILE A 172 -22.32 12.35 1.59
CA ILE A 172 -21.36 12.02 0.52
C ILE A 172 -20.20 11.19 1.09
N GLN A 173 -19.66 11.59 2.25
CA GLN A 173 -18.62 10.85 2.96
C GLN A 173 -19.06 9.41 3.29
N TRP A 174 -20.23 9.22 3.90
CA TRP A 174 -20.73 7.88 4.21
C TRP A 174 -20.96 7.03 2.97
N LEU A 175 -21.46 7.62 1.89
CA LEU A 175 -21.62 6.93 0.61
C LEU A 175 -20.27 6.51 0.03
N TYR A 176 -19.25 7.36 0.12
CA TYR A 176 -17.90 7.06 -0.37
C TYR A 176 -17.29 5.87 0.38
N TRP A 177 -17.27 5.92 1.72
CA TRP A 177 -16.74 4.82 2.53
C TRP A 177 -17.60 3.55 2.46
N GLY A 178 -18.91 3.70 2.39
CA GLY A 178 -19.84 2.58 2.16
C GLY A 178 -19.58 1.88 0.83
N ALA A 179 -19.36 2.64 -0.26
CA ALA A 179 -19.01 2.08 -1.55
C ALA A 179 -17.67 1.34 -1.53
N ILE A 180 -16.66 1.88 -0.83
CA ILE A 180 -15.36 1.20 -0.64
C ILE A 180 -15.54 -0.12 0.10
N LEU A 181 -16.30 -0.14 1.20
CA LEU A 181 -16.52 -1.34 2.01
C LEU A 181 -17.31 -2.41 1.23
N VAL A 182 -18.35 -2.01 0.51
CA VAL A 182 -19.13 -2.93 -0.33
C VAL A 182 -18.26 -3.53 -1.43
N LEU A 183 -17.52 -2.68 -2.16
CA LEU A 183 -16.65 -3.15 -3.24
C LEU A 183 -15.50 -4.03 -2.72
N LEU A 184 -14.92 -3.69 -1.57
CA LEU A 184 -13.95 -4.53 -0.87
C LEU A 184 -14.52 -5.92 -0.58
N GLY A 185 -15.71 -5.99 0.00
CA GLY A 185 -16.39 -7.26 0.30
C GLY A 185 -16.68 -8.08 -0.95
N CYS A 186 -17.13 -7.43 -2.03
CA CYS A 186 -17.37 -8.09 -3.32
C CYS A 186 -16.08 -8.66 -3.92
N LEU A 187 -15.01 -7.85 -3.99
CA LEU A 187 -13.73 -8.28 -4.54
C LEU A 187 -13.10 -9.41 -3.72
N PHE A 188 -13.16 -9.29 -2.39
CA PHE A 188 -12.61 -10.30 -1.49
C PHE A 188 -13.42 -11.62 -1.56
N SER A 189 -14.74 -11.54 -1.65
CA SER A 189 -15.59 -12.73 -1.82
C SER A 189 -15.34 -13.40 -3.17
N LEU A 190 -15.23 -12.62 -4.24
CA LEU A 190 -14.88 -13.13 -5.57
C LEU A 190 -13.51 -13.82 -5.56
N TRP A 191 -12.50 -13.18 -4.95
CA TRP A 191 -11.18 -13.78 -4.79
C TRP A 191 -11.24 -15.10 -4.01
N SER A 192 -11.99 -15.15 -2.91
CA SER A 192 -12.15 -16.35 -2.08
C SER A 192 -12.78 -17.52 -2.86
N ILE A 193 -13.81 -17.25 -3.67
CA ILE A 193 -14.48 -18.27 -4.50
C ILE A 193 -13.52 -18.82 -5.57
N LEU A 194 -12.80 -17.93 -6.26
CA LEU A 194 -11.87 -18.29 -7.33
C LEU A 194 -10.62 -19.04 -6.82
N ASN A 195 -10.28 -18.88 -5.54
CA ASN A 195 -9.09 -19.47 -4.92
C ASN A 195 -9.47 -20.45 -3.80
N SER A 196 -10.63 -21.10 -3.92
CA SER A 196 -11.16 -22.05 -2.93
C SER A 196 -10.23 -23.22 -2.65
N ASP A 197 -9.36 -23.58 -3.60
CA ASP A 197 -8.36 -24.65 -3.45
C ASP A 197 -7.10 -24.23 -2.69
N LEU A 198 -6.86 -22.92 -2.50
CA LEU A 198 -5.75 -22.44 -1.69
C LEU A 198 -6.08 -22.67 -0.21
N LYS A 199 -5.23 -23.43 0.49
CA LYS A 199 -5.28 -23.48 1.95
C LYS A 199 -5.24 -22.05 2.49
N PHE A 200 -6.23 -21.67 3.30
CA PHE A 200 -6.33 -20.36 3.95
C PHE A 200 -5.16 -20.14 4.91
N SER A 201 -3.98 -19.87 4.37
CA SER A 201 -2.86 -19.32 5.12
C SER A 201 -3.16 -17.86 5.38
N LEU A 202 -2.93 -17.41 6.62
CA LEU A 202 -3.12 -16.02 7.03
C LEU A 202 -2.42 -15.04 6.08
N VAL A 203 -1.30 -15.44 5.48
CA VAL A 203 -0.54 -14.59 4.57
C VAL A 203 -1.23 -14.41 3.22
N HIS A 204 -1.84 -15.45 2.65
CA HIS A 204 -2.60 -15.32 1.40
C HIS A 204 -3.82 -14.42 1.60
N VAL A 205 -4.52 -14.59 2.71
CA VAL A 205 -5.66 -13.75 3.09
C VAL A 205 -5.26 -12.30 3.25
N LEU A 206 -4.16 -12.03 3.96
CA LEU A 206 -3.67 -10.68 4.19
C LEU A 206 -3.24 -9.99 2.88
N VAL A 207 -2.52 -10.69 2.02
CA VAL A 207 -2.10 -10.14 0.72
C VAL A 207 -3.31 -9.85 -0.17
N ALA A 208 -4.30 -10.75 -0.20
CA ALA A 208 -5.54 -10.54 -0.93
C ALA A 208 -6.33 -9.36 -0.38
N ALA A 209 -6.39 -9.19 0.94
CA ALA A 209 -7.08 -8.08 1.59
C ALA A 209 -6.44 -6.73 1.22
N ILE A 210 -5.10 -6.64 1.19
CA ILE A 210 -4.38 -5.43 0.75
C ILE A 210 -4.72 -5.11 -0.71
N ALA A 211 -4.68 -6.12 -1.58
CA ALA A 211 -4.99 -5.95 -3.00
C ALA A 211 -6.42 -5.50 -3.24
N CYS A 212 -7.39 -6.16 -2.61
CA CYS A 212 -8.81 -5.79 -2.72
C CYS A 212 -9.07 -4.39 -2.17
N SER A 213 -8.39 -3.99 -1.09
CA SER A 213 -8.50 -2.65 -0.52
C SER A 213 -7.99 -1.56 -1.45
N PHE A 214 -6.86 -1.79 -2.11
CA PHE A 214 -6.35 -0.84 -3.09
C PHE A 214 -7.29 -0.70 -4.30
N TRP A 215 -7.76 -1.82 -4.86
CA TRP A 215 -8.68 -1.79 -6.00
C TRP A 215 -10.01 -1.14 -5.66
N SER A 216 -10.55 -1.40 -4.46
CA SER A 216 -11.80 -0.77 -4.03
C SER A 216 -11.66 0.75 -3.88
N ILE A 217 -10.57 1.21 -3.25
CA ILE A 217 -10.26 2.63 -3.13
C ILE A 217 -10.09 3.25 -4.52
N LEU A 218 -9.28 2.65 -5.38
CA LEU A 218 -9.01 3.17 -6.73
C LEU A 218 -10.29 3.34 -7.56
N ILE A 219 -11.12 2.30 -7.63
CA ILE A 219 -12.34 2.30 -8.44
C ILE A 219 -13.33 3.35 -7.91
N VAL A 220 -13.52 3.42 -6.59
CA VAL A 220 -14.44 4.40 -5.99
C VAL A 220 -13.92 5.82 -6.14
N SER A 221 -12.64 6.08 -5.88
CA SER A 221 -12.02 7.39 -6.11
C SER A 221 -12.14 7.83 -7.57
N LEU A 222 -11.88 6.93 -8.52
CA LEU A 222 -12.01 7.21 -9.95
C LEU A 222 -13.45 7.58 -10.32
N PHE A 223 -14.43 6.83 -9.81
CA PHE A 223 -15.85 7.09 -10.04
C PHE A 223 -16.26 8.48 -9.54
N TYR A 224 -15.91 8.82 -8.31
CA TYR A 224 -16.21 10.13 -7.71
C TYR A 224 -15.54 11.27 -8.48
N LYS A 225 -14.27 11.10 -8.87
CA LYS A 225 -13.53 12.08 -9.67
C LYS A 225 -14.21 12.34 -11.02
N ILE A 226 -14.64 11.29 -11.72
CA ILE A 226 -15.36 11.41 -13.00
C ILE A 226 -16.69 12.13 -12.82
N MET A 227 -17.47 11.78 -11.78
CA MET A 227 -18.74 12.45 -11.49
C MET A 227 -18.56 13.93 -11.19
N LYS A 228 -17.52 14.28 -10.42
CA LYS A 228 -17.19 15.67 -10.09
C LYS A 228 -16.81 16.47 -11.33
N ASN A 229 -15.95 15.93 -12.19
CA ASN A 229 -15.58 16.55 -13.46
C ASN A 229 -16.79 16.78 -14.38
N ARG A 230 -17.71 15.82 -14.46
CA ARG A 230 -18.97 15.99 -15.24
C ARG A 230 -19.85 17.11 -14.70
N LYS A 231 -19.99 17.22 -13.37
CA LYS A 231 -20.76 18.32 -12.76
C LYS A 231 -20.17 19.69 -13.08
N ILE A 232 -18.84 19.83 -13.00
CA ILE A 232 -18.14 21.09 -13.31
C ILE A 232 -18.36 21.50 -14.77
N ILE A 233 -18.31 20.55 -15.71
CA ILE A 233 -18.56 20.81 -17.13
C ILE A 233 -19.99 21.30 -17.37
N ASN A 234 -20.99 20.68 -16.73
CA ASN A 234 -22.40 21.03 -16.92
C ASN A 234 -22.82 22.36 -16.27
N THR A 235 -21.99 22.93 -15.39
CA THR A 235 -22.24 24.23 -14.73
C THR A 235 -21.56 25.42 -15.40
N LYS A 236 -20.72 25.19 -16.42
CA LYS A 236 -20.08 26.23 -17.23
C LYS A 236 -20.83 26.40 -18.55
#